data_AF-A0A445CU43-F1
#
_entry.id   AF-A0A445CU43-F1
#
_cell.length_a   1.000
_cell.length_b   1.000
_cell.length_c   1.000
_cell.angle_alpha   90.00
_cell.angle_beta   90.00
_cell.angle_gamma   90.00
#
_symmetry.space_group_name_H-M   'P 1'
#
loop_
_entity.id
_entity.type
_entity.pdbx_description
1 polymer ?
#
loop_
_entity_poly.entity_id
_entity_poly.type
_entity_poly.pdbx_seq_one_letter_code
_entity_poly.pdbx_strand_id
1 'polypeptide(L)'
;MATFLDAQLSTEFGDERKFTIFAPLDEAFAVNGVRNIGDYSTIFRKHVVPKLITWRDLIRLPNESLLPTFSDGFEINVTVSPRMRFLNGVLVAVPDMFRSDLVVVHGIHGLLDSNRVEQCHSAMC
;
A
#
# COMPACT_ATOMS: atom_id res chain seq x y z
N MET A 1 -12.63 -7.84 11.31
CA MET A 1 -13.92 -7.58 10.64
C MET A 1 -13.90 -6.13 10.16
N ALA A 2 -14.02 -5.87 8.85
CA ALA A 2 -14.10 -4.53 8.27
C ALA A 2 -15.33 -4.41 7.35
N THR A 3 -16.46 -4.97 7.80
CA THR A 3 -17.74 -4.99 7.06
C THR A 3 -18.29 -3.60 6.77
N PHE A 4 -18.04 -2.63 7.65
CA PHE A 4 -18.43 -1.24 7.43
C PHE A 4 -17.66 -0.62 6.23
N LEU A 5 -16.36 -0.88 6.12
CA LEU A 5 -15.55 -0.43 4.99
C LEU A 5 -16.07 -1.03 3.68
N ASP A 6 -16.36 -2.32 3.68
CA ASP A 6 -16.89 -3.03 2.51
C ASP A 6 -18.22 -2.41 2.02
N ALA A 7 -19.17 -2.16 2.94
CA ALA A 7 -20.46 -1.55 2.61
C ALA A 7 -20.34 -0.12 2.04
N GLN A 8 -19.41 0.69 2.56
CA GLN A 8 -19.14 2.03 2.05
C GLN A 8 -18.58 1.97 0.63
N LEU A 9 -17.64 1.05 0.37
CA LEU A 9 -17.04 0.88 -0.95
C LEU A 9 -18.07 0.37 -1.98
N SER A 10 -18.92 -0.60 -1.62
CA SER A 10 -20.04 -1.04 -2.47
C SER A 10 -20.96 0.12 -2.86
N THR A 11 -21.28 0.99 -1.90
CA THR A 11 -22.24 2.09 -2.10
C THR A 11 -21.66 3.20 -2.97
N GLU A 12 -20.42 3.61 -2.71
CA GLU A 12 -19.79 4.76 -3.38
C GLU A 12 -19.21 4.41 -4.76
N PHE A 13 -18.74 3.17 -4.93
CA PHE A 13 -17.98 2.77 -6.11
C PHE A 13 -18.65 1.67 -6.94
N GLY A 14 -19.73 1.07 -6.43
CA GLY A 14 -20.40 -0.08 -7.03
C GLY A 14 -19.59 -1.38 -6.88
N ASP A 15 -20.25 -2.52 -7.05
CA ASP A 15 -19.65 -3.85 -6.89
C ASP A 15 -18.57 -4.19 -7.96
N GLU A 16 -18.37 -3.31 -8.93
CA GLU A 16 -17.36 -3.49 -9.99
C GLU A 16 -15.98 -3.00 -9.59
N ARG A 17 -15.88 -2.06 -8.63
CA ARG A 17 -14.58 -1.50 -8.26
C ARG A 17 -13.96 -2.28 -7.11
N LYS A 18 -12.77 -2.80 -7.38
CA LYS A 18 -12.01 -3.62 -6.46
C LYS A 18 -10.72 -2.94 -6.07
N PHE A 19 -10.37 -3.03 -4.79
CA PHE A 19 -9.24 -2.32 -4.23
C PHE A 19 -8.33 -3.23 -3.40
N THR A 20 -7.05 -2.91 -3.42
CA THR A 20 -6.10 -3.43 -2.45
C THR A 20 -5.51 -2.26 -1.68
N ILE A 21 -5.61 -2.33 -0.35
CA ILE A 21 -5.05 -1.32 0.56
C ILE A 21 -3.82 -1.91 1.24
N PHE A 22 -2.69 -1.24 1.10
CA PHE A 22 -1.49 -1.56 1.87
C PHE A 22 -1.47 -0.68 3.13
N ALA A 23 -1.83 -1.24 4.27
CA ALA A 23 -1.96 -0.50 5.53
C ALA A 23 -0.62 -0.47 6.30
N PRO A 24 0.00 0.70 6.51
CA PRO A 24 1.18 0.82 7.35
C PRO A 24 0.85 0.46 8.80
N LEU A 25 1.80 -0.18 9.51
CA LEU A 25 1.72 -0.31 10.96
C LEU A 25 1.81 1.08 11.63
N ASP A 26 1.22 1.22 12.82
CA ASP A 26 1.18 2.50 13.55
C ASP A 26 2.58 3.11 13.77
N GLU A 27 3.59 2.27 14.02
CA GLU A 27 4.98 2.68 14.19
C GLU A 27 5.58 3.38 12.96
N ALA A 28 5.09 3.05 11.75
CA ALA A 28 5.55 3.68 10.52
C ALA A 28 5.24 5.19 10.49
N PHE A 29 4.15 5.62 11.11
CA PHE A 29 3.80 7.05 11.17
C PHE A 29 4.69 7.82 12.16
N ALA A 30 5.06 7.20 13.28
CA ALA A 30 5.95 7.80 14.27
C ALA A 30 7.35 8.04 13.69
N VAL A 31 7.89 7.08 12.95
CA VAL A 31 9.23 7.15 12.33
C VAL A 31 9.31 8.21 11.23
N ASN A 32 8.24 8.37 10.44
CA ASN A 32 8.24 9.27 9.29
C ASN A 32 7.80 10.71 9.61
N GLY A 33 7.45 11.00 10.88
CA GLY A 33 7.13 12.36 11.31
C GLY A 33 5.93 13.00 10.60
N VAL A 34 4.99 12.20 10.12
CA VAL A 34 3.77 12.66 9.44
C VAL A 34 2.90 13.43 10.44
N ARG A 35 2.64 14.72 10.18
CA ARG A 35 2.01 15.64 11.15
C ARG A 35 0.87 16.48 10.58
N ASN A 36 0.59 16.43 9.27
CA ASN A 36 -0.46 17.25 8.64
C ASN A 36 -1.53 16.38 7.94
N ILE A 37 -2.80 16.83 8.01
CA ILE A 37 -3.98 16.19 7.39
C ILE A 37 -3.82 16.04 5.87
N GLY A 38 -3.22 17.03 5.20
CA GLY A 38 -2.94 16.98 3.76
C GLY A 38 -2.01 15.83 3.37
N ASP A 39 -1.08 15.47 4.24
CA ASP A 39 -0.13 14.39 4.02
C ASP A 39 -0.85 13.05 4.04
N TYR A 40 -1.80 12.84 4.96
CA TYR A 40 -2.55 11.58 5.06
C TYR A 40 -3.37 11.25 3.81
N SER A 41 -4.00 12.24 3.17
CA SER A 41 -4.76 12.00 1.93
C SER A 41 -3.86 11.59 0.77
N THR A 42 -2.66 12.17 0.70
CA THR A 42 -1.68 11.87 -0.34
C THR A 42 -1.03 10.51 -0.09
N ILE A 43 -0.67 10.23 1.17
CA ILE A 43 -0.18 8.94 1.63
C ILE A 43 -1.21 7.86 1.29
N PHE A 44 -2.47 8.03 1.70
CA PHE A 44 -3.51 7.04 1.43
C PHE A 44 -3.62 6.69 -0.05
N ARG A 45 -3.62 7.68 -0.95
CA ARG A 45 -3.67 7.44 -2.40
C ARG A 45 -2.50 6.62 -2.94
N LYS A 46 -1.30 6.79 -2.37
CA LYS A 46 -0.10 5.96 -2.70
C LYS A 46 -0.18 4.53 -2.18
N HIS A 47 -1.09 4.24 -1.24
CA HIS A 47 -1.22 2.92 -0.61
C HIS A 47 -2.40 2.10 -1.15
N VAL A 48 -3.18 2.65 -2.08
CA VAL A 48 -4.35 1.97 -2.64
C VAL A 48 -4.16 1.68 -4.12
N VAL A 49 -4.31 0.41 -4.48
CA VAL A 49 -4.24 -0.10 -5.85
C VAL A 49 -5.66 -0.42 -6.35
N PRO A 50 -6.09 0.05 -7.54
CA PRO A 50 -7.41 -0.20 -8.11
C PRO A 50 -7.52 -1.60 -8.74
N LYS A 51 -7.17 -2.62 -7.96
CA LYS A 51 -7.26 -4.04 -8.32
C LYS A 51 -7.36 -4.87 -7.05
N LEU A 52 -8.15 -5.95 -7.07
CA LEU A 52 -8.13 -6.95 -6.00
C LEU A 52 -6.86 -7.81 -6.14
N ILE A 53 -6.02 -7.80 -5.12
CA ILE A 53 -4.77 -8.56 -5.09
C ILE A 53 -4.72 -9.26 -3.72
N THR A 54 -5.04 -10.56 -3.70
CA THR A 54 -4.88 -11.37 -2.49
C THR A 54 -3.42 -11.68 -2.24
N TRP A 55 -3.08 -12.21 -1.06
CA TRP A 55 -1.71 -12.66 -0.79
C TRP A 55 -1.27 -13.72 -1.81
N ARG A 56 -2.19 -14.62 -2.19
CA ARG A 56 -1.95 -15.64 -3.21
C ARG A 56 -1.61 -15.03 -4.58
N ASP A 57 -2.23 -13.91 -4.93
CA ASP A 57 -1.91 -13.20 -6.17
C ASP A 57 -0.57 -12.49 -6.06
N LEU A 58 -0.32 -11.81 -4.93
CA LEU A 58 0.92 -11.08 -4.65
C LEU A 58 2.15 -12.01 -4.67
N ILE A 59 2.04 -13.24 -4.17
CA ILE A 59 3.14 -14.20 -4.22
C ILE A 59 3.42 -14.74 -5.63
N ARG A 60 2.43 -14.67 -6.53
CA ARG A 60 2.54 -15.13 -7.92
C ARG A 60 3.00 -14.04 -8.87
N LEU A 61 3.01 -12.78 -8.42
CA LEU A 61 3.53 -11.68 -9.22
C LEU A 61 5.02 -11.92 -9.56
N PRO A 62 5.43 -11.68 -10.81
CA PRO A 62 6.83 -11.63 -11.19
C PRO A 62 7.61 -10.61 -10.35
N ASN A 63 8.92 -10.83 -10.22
CA ASN A 63 9.81 -9.81 -9.65
C ASN A 63 9.79 -8.53 -10.51
N GLU A 64 9.88 -7.37 -9.87
CA GLU A 64 9.77 -6.05 -10.50
C GLU A 64 8.38 -5.75 -11.12
N SER A 65 7.32 -6.38 -10.61
CA SER A 65 5.96 -6.04 -11.06
C SER A 65 5.58 -4.65 -10.56
N LEU A 66 5.06 -3.81 -11.46
CA LEU A 66 4.56 -2.48 -11.13
C LEU A 66 3.05 -2.52 -10.91
N LEU A 67 2.61 -1.96 -9.78
CA LEU A 67 1.20 -1.82 -9.43
C LEU A 67 0.83 -0.34 -9.40
N PRO A 68 -0.05 0.14 -10.31
CA PRO A 68 -0.50 1.53 -10.29
C PRO A 68 -1.34 1.80 -9.05
N THR A 69 -1.23 3.02 -8.51
CA THR A 69 -1.98 3.46 -7.33
C THR A 69 -2.99 4.55 -7.68
N PHE A 70 -3.78 5.00 -6.70
CA PHE A 70 -4.64 6.18 -6.86
C PHE A 70 -3.88 7.52 -6.81
N SER A 71 -2.56 7.50 -6.64
CA SER A 71 -1.71 8.67 -6.81
C SER A 71 -1.13 8.65 -8.21
N ASP A 72 -1.53 9.61 -9.04
CA ASP A 72 -1.04 9.74 -10.41
C ASP A 72 0.50 9.79 -10.44
N GLY A 73 1.11 8.99 -11.32
CA GLY A 73 2.55 8.89 -11.45
C GLY A 73 3.26 8.13 -10.32
N PHE A 74 2.53 7.53 -9.38
CA PHE A 74 3.10 6.70 -8.33
C PHE A 74 2.70 5.24 -8.50
N GLU A 75 3.70 4.37 -8.68
CA GLU A 75 3.54 2.94 -8.79
C GLU A 75 4.30 2.22 -7.68
N ILE A 76 3.78 1.06 -7.28
CA ILE A 76 4.41 0.19 -6.30
C ILE A 76 5.17 -0.88 -7.06
N ASN A 77 6.49 -0.88 -6.91
CA ASN A 77 7.37 -1.94 -7.36
C ASN A 77 7.36 -3.11 -6.39
N VAL A 78 7.00 -4.28 -6.87
CA VAL A 78 6.97 -5.53 -6.10
C VAL A 78 8.29 -6.27 -6.27
N THR A 79 9.06 -6.36 -5.19
CA THR A 79 10.28 -7.17 -5.14
C THR A 79 10.01 -8.50 -4.43
N VAL A 80 10.45 -9.58 -5.04
CA VAL A 80 10.23 -10.96 -4.62
C VAL A 80 11.48 -11.50 -3.94
N SER A 81 11.32 -11.96 -2.70
CA SER A 81 12.29 -12.78 -1.99
C SER A 81 11.71 -14.17 -1.70
N PRO A 82 12.52 -15.21 -1.42
CA PRO A 82 12.06 -16.59 -1.30
C PRO A 82 10.85 -16.80 -0.38
N ARG A 83 10.74 -16.01 0.70
CA ARG A 83 9.61 -16.08 1.66
C ARG A 83 8.92 -14.74 1.91
N MET A 84 9.37 -13.67 1.26
CA MET A 84 8.96 -12.30 1.59
C MET A 84 8.56 -11.55 0.33
N ARG A 85 7.69 -10.56 0.48
CA ARG A 85 7.32 -9.62 -0.57
C ARG A 85 7.59 -8.22 -0.06
N PHE A 86 8.22 -7.41 -0.90
CA PHE A 86 8.52 -6.02 -0.62
C PHE A 86 7.80 -5.14 -1.63
N LEU A 87 7.30 -4.01 -1.16
CA LEU A 87 6.60 -2.99 -1.92
C LEU A 87 7.41 -1.70 -1.82
N ASN A 88 8.09 -1.29 -2.88
CA ASN A 88 9.08 -0.20 -2.85
C ASN A 88 10.10 -0.36 -1.69
N GLY A 89 10.54 -1.60 -1.43
CA GLY A 89 11.45 -1.93 -0.32
C GLY A 89 10.80 -2.08 1.06
N VAL A 90 9.49 -1.86 1.20
CA VAL A 90 8.74 -2.04 2.45
C VAL A 90 8.20 -3.47 2.55
N LEU A 91 8.48 -4.17 3.66
CA LEU A 91 8.02 -5.54 3.87
C LEU A 91 6.50 -5.63 4.09
N VAL A 92 5.86 -6.59 3.40
CA VAL A 92 4.50 -7.04 3.72
C VAL A 92 4.55 -7.89 4.99
N ALA A 93 3.96 -7.37 6.07
CA ALA A 93 4.02 -7.94 7.41
C ALA A 93 2.81 -8.82 7.73
N VAL A 94 1.62 -8.35 7.37
CA VAL A 94 0.35 -9.03 7.68
C VAL A 94 -0.42 -9.27 6.37
N PRO A 95 -0.17 -10.39 5.69
CA PRO A 95 -0.87 -10.71 4.45
C PRO A 95 -2.36 -10.98 4.70
N ASP A 96 -3.23 -10.55 3.77
CA ASP A 96 -4.69 -10.74 3.81
C ASP A 96 -5.32 -10.39 5.19
N MET A 97 -4.83 -9.31 5.82
CA MET A 97 -5.34 -8.80 7.11
C MET A 97 -6.86 -8.59 7.09
N PHE A 98 -7.39 -8.19 5.93
CA PHE A 98 -8.82 -8.22 5.64
C PHE A 98 -9.06 -8.65 4.19
N ARG A 99 -10.18 -9.33 3.95
CA ARG A 99 -10.60 -9.77 2.62
C ARG A 99 -12.12 -9.78 2.50
N SER A 100 -12.60 -9.16 1.44
CA SER A 100 -13.95 -9.30 0.89
C SER A 100 -13.86 -9.48 -0.63
N ASP A 101 -15.01 -9.45 -1.32
CA ASP A 101 -15.07 -9.50 -2.78
C ASP A 101 -14.66 -8.17 -3.44
N LEU A 102 -14.64 -7.07 -2.66
CA LEU A 102 -14.36 -5.72 -3.14
C LEU A 102 -13.04 -5.16 -2.60
N VAL A 103 -12.62 -5.55 -1.40
CA VAL A 103 -11.39 -5.01 -0.81
C VAL A 103 -10.52 -6.09 -0.16
N VAL A 104 -9.22 -5.99 -0.41
CA VAL A 104 -8.19 -6.72 0.34
C VAL A 104 -7.31 -5.70 1.07
N VAL A 105 -6.93 -6.02 2.31
CA VAL A 105 -5.99 -5.21 3.09
C VAL A 105 -4.79 -6.06 3.45
N HIS A 106 -3.59 -5.56 3.16
CA HIS A 106 -2.32 -6.14 3.60
C HIS A 106 -1.61 -5.16 4.54
N GLY A 107 -1.18 -5.62 5.70
CA GLY A 107 -0.35 -4.82 6.61
C GLY A 107 1.10 -4.75 6.13
N ILE A 108 1.73 -3.58 6.18
CA ILE A 108 3.12 -3.33 5.78
C ILE A 108 3.90 -2.57 6.87
N HIS A 109 5.22 -2.77 6.96
CA HIS A 109 6.04 -2.16 8.03
C HIS A 109 6.31 -0.65 7.89
N GLY A 110 5.98 -0.03 6.76
CA GLY A 110 6.44 1.33 6.43
C GLY A 110 5.47 2.08 5.54
N LEU A 111 5.75 3.38 5.34
CA LEU A 111 5.03 4.19 4.38
C LEU A 111 5.58 3.99 2.97
N LEU A 112 4.68 3.83 2.02
CA LEU A 112 4.94 3.97 0.59
C LEU A 112 4.95 5.46 0.25
N ASP A 113 6.14 6.06 0.29
CA ASP A 113 6.34 7.46 -0.11
C ASP A 113 7.49 7.58 -1.11
N SER A 114 7.38 8.57 -1.99
CA SER A 114 8.30 8.77 -3.12
C SER A 114 9.62 9.44 -2.72
N ASN A 115 9.79 9.86 -1.45
CA ASN A 115 10.73 10.93 -1.14
C ASN A 115 12.08 10.51 -0.52
N ARG A 116 12.50 9.24 -0.63
CA ARG A 116 13.77 8.77 -0.03
C ARG A 116 14.97 8.64 -0.97
N VAL A 117 14.86 9.03 -2.24
CA VAL A 117 16.05 9.08 -3.13
C VAL A 117 16.71 10.47 -3.15
N GLU A 118 16.05 11.56 -2.74
CA GLU A 118 16.68 12.90 -2.73
C GLU A 118 17.24 13.37 -1.38
N GLN A 119 16.93 12.71 -0.26
CA GLN A 119 17.46 13.14 1.06
C GLN A 119 18.84 12.56 1.44
N CYS A 120 19.49 11.81 0.56
CA CYS A 120 20.91 11.41 0.75
C CYS A 120 21.92 12.37 0.10
N HIS A 121 21.49 13.47 -0.54
CA HIS A 121 22.41 14.46 -1.14
C HIS A 121 22.64 15.73 -0.32
N SER A 122 22.04 15.87 0.87
CA SER A 122 22.18 17.07 1.71
C SER A 122 22.75 16.80 3.12
N ALA A 123 23.45 15.68 3.30
CA ALA A 123 24.26 15.43 4.49
C ALA A 123 25.71 15.10 4.09
N MET A 124 26.35 16.08 3.45
CA MET A 124 27.81 16.13 3.36
C MET A 124 28.21 17.57 3.69
N CYS A 125 28.40 17.80 4.99
CA CYS A 125 29.33 18.83 5.46
C CYS A 125 30.76 18.36 5.22
#